data_AF-A0A9Q0LN94-F1
#
_entry.id   AF-A0A9Q0LN94-F1
#
_cell.length_a   1.000
_cell.length_b   1.000
_cell.length_c   1.000
_cell.angle_alpha   90.00
_cell.angle_beta   90.00
_cell.angle_gamma   90.00
#
_symmetry.space_group_name_H-M   'P 1'
#
loop_
_entity.id
_entity.type
_entity.pdbx_description
1 polymer ?
#
loop_
_entity_poly.entity_id
_entity_poly.type
_entity_poly.pdbx_seq_one_letter_code
_entity_poly.pdbx_strand_id
1 'polypeptide(L)'
;MEEMKLPHKNNKEELEIEEEMKINKTDRMSLQEAINLLGFGKFQILMIFALGACWSSDAMITISLSLLAPVVKKKWNLHSYDQTLLVSLSFVGMAIGASIWGHLSDIYGRRLGYLITAIFCLIFGVLSSFTQKFWQLVLCQFMVGLGVSAAPISFGMFSELLPTKRRGFHLIIFEFFWSFGCLLEAGLGWILITKFNWRVFLLFSTIPMAFLLVLWKWVPESPRYYYIINNQQKLNDTIKMISRVNKISFPDNFQILNPNSIQNLETSSLLSYDSNQNNKDNSIIKEKETEILTSSSDKDINEEISNHQTNSEKESDLKLTLGKNENEETNDNSLDDDIDDTLNDDNDNLLKENENNPKKSKKLKKISKLNRKIGKPRQKKHQSLWESLKKMFCKKYRRTTILLWILWFINTFVYYGLVFITPSFMHKDTFGNSYESTFITTFAELPGLFIALLIIEKIGRKITQTAFFISAGISIALLMIGSNPILHIVFAMISRASMIAAFDTTYAYTPEIYPTEIRSTGLGFCSGLSRVAGIISPIFAFILLDYNHYIPLATFSILSIVAGIACYFLPFETSGVSMTDSNFESFEKENPNGDDEEDELFKN
;
A
#
# COMPACT_ATOMS: atom_id res chain seq x y z
N MET A 1 -13.89 67.98 14.61
CA MET A 1 -14.38 67.41 15.88
C MET A 1 -15.70 66.72 15.59
N GLU A 2 -15.66 65.40 15.38
CA GLU A 2 -16.66 64.42 15.83
C GLU A 2 -16.20 63.06 15.31
N GLU A 3 -15.37 62.38 16.11
CA GLU A 3 -15.08 60.96 15.91
C GLU A 3 -16.29 60.15 16.38
N MET A 4 -16.88 59.44 15.42
CA MET A 4 -17.96 58.49 15.62
C MET A 4 -17.40 57.27 16.37
N LYS A 5 -17.82 57.09 17.63
CA LYS A 5 -17.49 55.91 18.45
C LYS A 5 -18.11 54.65 17.83
N LEU A 6 -17.29 53.76 17.30
CA LEU A 6 -17.65 52.37 17.01
C LEU A 6 -17.72 51.56 18.33
N PRO A 7 -18.67 50.62 18.49
CA PRO A 7 -18.86 49.89 19.74
C PRO A 7 -17.85 48.73 19.89
N HIS A 8 -17.10 48.76 21.00
CA HIS A 8 -16.07 47.78 21.40
C HIS A 8 -16.60 46.39 21.84
N LYS A 9 -17.63 45.83 21.19
CA LYS A 9 -18.31 44.60 21.68
C LYS A 9 -17.92 43.28 20.99
N ASN A 10 -17.18 43.29 19.87
CA ASN A 10 -16.96 42.08 19.06
C ASN A 10 -15.74 41.20 19.43
N ASN A 11 -14.76 41.71 20.18
CA ASN A 11 -13.54 40.93 20.43
C ASN A 11 -13.74 39.73 21.38
N LYS A 12 -14.76 39.76 22.25
CA LYS A 12 -15.00 38.66 23.20
C LYS A 12 -15.74 37.49 22.57
N GLU A 13 -16.73 37.78 21.72
CA GLU A 13 -17.43 36.76 20.93
C GLU A 13 -16.50 36.14 19.87
N GLU A 14 -15.64 36.93 19.21
CA GLU A 14 -14.65 36.39 18.27
C GLU A 14 -13.60 35.50 18.97
N LEU A 15 -13.13 35.87 20.18
CA LEU A 15 -12.21 35.04 20.97
C LEU A 15 -12.88 33.78 21.52
N GLU A 16 -14.14 33.85 21.98
CA GLU A 16 -14.92 32.69 22.42
C GLU A 16 -15.22 31.75 21.24
N ILE A 17 -15.51 32.29 20.06
CA ILE A 17 -15.69 31.51 18.83
C ILE A 17 -14.37 30.88 18.38
N GLU A 18 -13.23 31.58 18.48
CA GLU A 18 -11.91 31.00 18.19
C GLU A 18 -11.51 29.92 19.19
N GLU A 19 -11.83 30.08 20.48
CA GLU A 19 -11.62 29.07 21.52
C GLU A 19 -12.58 27.87 21.33
N GLU A 20 -13.86 28.07 21.06
CA GLU A 20 -14.82 27.00 20.73
C GLU A 20 -14.46 26.29 19.43
N MET A 21 -13.91 27.00 18.42
CA MET A 21 -13.40 26.37 17.20
C MET A 21 -12.10 25.58 17.47
N LYS A 22 -11.22 26.04 18.37
CA LYS A 22 -10.02 25.29 18.78
C LYS A 22 -10.35 24.06 19.62
N ILE A 23 -11.35 24.15 20.50
CA ILE A 23 -11.86 23.03 21.31
C ILE A 23 -12.58 22.00 20.42
N ASN A 24 -13.42 22.44 19.46
CA ASN A 24 -14.04 21.53 18.48
C ASN A 24 -13.04 20.85 17.53
N LYS A 25 -11.87 21.46 17.28
CA LYS A 25 -10.80 20.87 16.46
C LYS A 25 -10.02 19.78 17.20
N THR A 26 -10.01 19.81 18.53
CA THR A 26 -9.32 18.78 19.34
C THR A 26 -10.15 17.51 19.49
N ASP A 27 -11.47 17.60 19.38
CA ASP A 27 -12.40 16.46 19.45
C ASP A 27 -12.53 15.69 18.13
N ARG A 28 -12.13 16.27 16.99
CA ARG A 28 -12.30 15.68 15.66
C ARG A 28 -10.98 15.63 14.90
N MET A 29 -10.46 14.43 14.68
CA MET A 29 -9.17 14.23 14.01
C MET A 29 -9.24 13.16 12.92
N SER A 30 -8.39 13.27 11.92
CA SER A 30 -8.19 12.21 10.93
C SER A 30 -7.46 11.02 11.55
N LEU A 31 -7.63 9.83 10.96
CA LEU A 31 -6.92 8.62 11.40
C LEU A 31 -5.40 8.82 11.38
N GLN A 32 -4.88 9.50 10.36
CA GLN A 32 -3.45 9.73 10.21
C GLN A 32 -2.92 10.70 11.28
N GLU A 33 -3.69 11.73 11.65
CA GLU A 33 -3.35 12.64 12.74
C GLU A 33 -3.33 11.90 14.09
N ALA A 34 -4.31 11.03 14.34
CA ALA A 34 -4.33 10.19 15.53
C ALA A 34 -3.08 9.31 15.64
N ILE A 35 -2.68 8.65 14.55
CA ILE A 35 -1.46 7.82 14.50
C ILE A 35 -0.20 8.67 14.68
N ASN A 36 -0.15 9.87 14.11
CA ASN A 36 0.97 10.79 14.29
C ASN A 36 1.10 11.28 15.74
N LEU A 37 -0.02 11.54 16.42
CA LEU A 37 -0.05 11.90 17.84
C LEU A 37 0.41 10.75 18.75
N LEU A 38 0.05 9.51 18.40
CA LEU A 38 0.52 8.32 19.11
C LEU A 38 2.03 8.06 18.96
N GLY A 39 2.67 8.64 17.95
CA GLY A 39 4.11 8.57 17.74
C GLY A 39 4.66 7.14 17.61
N PHE A 40 6.00 7.04 17.59
CA PHE A 40 6.70 5.75 17.61
C PHE A 40 7.10 5.44 19.06
N GLY A 41 6.60 4.34 19.61
CA GLY A 41 6.83 3.94 21.00
C GLY A 41 6.95 2.43 21.18
N LYS A 42 6.74 1.96 22.41
CA LYS A 42 6.88 0.54 22.78
C LYS A 42 5.96 -0.39 21.98
N PHE A 43 4.77 0.10 21.63
CA PHE A 43 3.84 -0.67 20.82
C PHE A 43 4.42 -0.95 19.44
N GLN A 44 4.94 0.06 18.73
CA GLN A 44 5.53 -0.12 17.41
C GLN A 44 6.78 -1.02 17.47
N ILE A 45 7.56 -0.95 18.54
CA ILE A 45 8.67 -1.89 18.77
C ILE A 45 8.15 -3.32 18.96
N LEU A 46 7.10 -3.55 19.75
CA LEU A 46 6.51 -4.88 19.87
C LEU A 46 6.01 -5.41 18.52
N MET A 47 5.37 -4.55 17.73
CA MET A 47 4.87 -4.88 16.40
C MET A 47 5.99 -5.17 15.40
N ILE A 48 7.12 -4.46 15.47
CA ILE A 48 8.26 -4.74 14.59
C ILE A 48 8.78 -6.16 14.81
N PHE A 49 8.83 -6.64 16.05
CA PHE A 49 9.25 -8.00 16.35
C PHE A 49 8.18 -9.04 15.97
N ALA A 50 6.90 -8.77 16.25
CA ALA A 50 5.84 -9.73 15.99
C ALA A 50 5.54 -9.91 14.49
N LEU A 51 5.46 -8.80 13.75
CA LEU A 51 5.25 -8.80 12.31
C LEU A 51 6.56 -9.08 11.56
N GLY A 52 7.70 -8.63 12.08
CA GLY A 52 9.02 -8.96 11.53
C GLY A 52 9.34 -10.46 11.64
N ALA A 53 8.94 -11.13 12.72
CA ALA A 53 9.06 -12.58 12.82
C ALA A 53 8.27 -13.31 11.70
N CYS A 54 7.12 -12.78 11.30
CA CYS A 54 6.37 -13.29 10.15
C CYS A 54 7.15 -13.11 8.84
N TRP A 55 7.77 -11.94 8.65
CA TRP A 55 8.61 -11.64 7.50
C TRP A 55 9.87 -12.53 7.42
N SER A 56 10.50 -12.78 8.57
CA SER A 56 11.61 -13.70 8.69
C SER A 56 11.22 -15.14 8.38
N SER A 57 10.05 -15.58 8.86
CA SER A 57 9.55 -16.94 8.60
C SER A 57 9.19 -17.15 7.12
N ASP A 58 8.65 -16.13 6.45
CA ASP A 58 8.46 -16.12 4.99
C ASP A 58 9.80 -16.32 4.26
N ALA A 59 10.80 -15.49 4.60
CA ALA A 59 12.13 -15.61 4.01
C ALA A 59 12.72 -17.02 4.20
N MET A 60 12.62 -17.59 5.41
CA MET A 60 13.11 -18.94 5.68
C MET A 60 12.49 -19.99 4.75
N ILE A 61 11.15 -20.01 4.65
CA ILE A 61 10.46 -20.99 3.80
C ILE A 61 10.78 -20.76 2.32
N THR A 62 10.78 -19.51 1.86
CA THR A 62 11.08 -19.17 0.46
C THR A 62 12.51 -19.60 0.07
N ILE A 63 13.49 -19.36 0.93
CA ILE A 63 14.90 -19.69 0.67
C ILE A 63 15.19 -21.18 0.88
N SER A 64 14.39 -21.90 1.68
CA SER A 64 14.54 -23.35 1.90
C SER A 64 14.56 -24.14 0.58
N LEU A 65 13.81 -23.70 -0.43
CA LEU A 65 13.74 -24.30 -1.76
C LEU A 65 15.11 -24.34 -2.46
N SER A 66 15.96 -23.33 -2.25
CA SER A 66 17.31 -23.26 -2.83
C SER A 66 18.25 -24.33 -2.27
N LEU A 67 18.09 -24.67 -0.99
CA LEU A 67 18.89 -25.67 -0.30
C LEU A 67 18.33 -27.08 -0.52
N LEU A 68 17.01 -27.19 -0.63
CA LEU A 68 16.27 -28.44 -0.83
C LEU A 68 16.43 -29.01 -2.24
N ALA A 69 16.30 -28.16 -3.28
CA ALA A 69 16.34 -28.56 -4.69
C ALA A 69 17.55 -29.45 -5.07
N PRO A 70 18.82 -29.10 -4.73
CA PRO A 70 19.97 -29.96 -5.02
C PRO A 70 19.95 -31.30 -4.31
N VAL A 71 19.47 -31.36 -3.06
CA VAL A 71 19.39 -32.62 -2.29
C VAL A 71 18.35 -33.56 -2.89
N VAL A 72 17.19 -32.99 -3.23
CA VAL A 72 16.04 -33.72 -3.80
C VAL A 72 16.39 -34.32 -5.16
N LYS A 73 17.08 -33.55 -6.03
CA LYS A 73 17.60 -34.06 -7.31
C LYS A 73 18.48 -35.28 -7.12
N LYS A 74 19.45 -35.20 -6.21
CA LYS A 74 20.35 -36.32 -5.93
C LYS A 74 19.63 -37.52 -5.32
N LYS A 75 18.65 -37.29 -4.44
CA LYS A 75 17.95 -38.37 -3.71
C LYS A 75 17.08 -39.24 -4.61
N TRP A 76 16.35 -38.63 -5.54
CA TRP A 76 15.45 -39.33 -6.47
C TRP A 76 16.02 -39.47 -7.88
N ASN A 77 17.30 -39.15 -8.08
CA ASN A 77 17.99 -39.20 -9.37
C ASN A 77 17.22 -38.48 -10.50
N LEU A 78 16.84 -37.23 -10.22
CA LEU A 78 16.00 -36.41 -11.08
C LEU A 78 16.83 -35.57 -12.07
N HIS A 79 16.16 -35.02 -13.09
CA HIS A 79 16.76 -34.09 -14.03
C HIS A 79 16.67 -32.65 -13.48
N SER A 80 17.42 -31.71 -14.06
CA SER A 80 17.31 -30.29 -13.66
C SER A 80 15.97 -29.66 -13.97
N TYR A 81 15.24 -30.19 -14.96
CA TYR A 81 13.85 -29.81 -15.22
C TYR A 81 12.96 -30.05 -13.99
N ASP A 82 13.19 -31.12 -13.23
CA ASP A 82 12.42 -31.44 -12.03
C ASP A 82 12.74 -30.48 -10.87
N GLN A 83 14.01 -30.05 -10.71
CA GLN A 83 14.37 -29.02 -9.73
C GLN A 83 13.69 -27.69 -10.04
N THR A 84 13.75 -27.27 -11.30
CA THR A 84 13.08 -26.07 -11.78
C THR A 84 11.59 -26.16 -11.51
N LEU A 85 10.96 -27.30 -11.83
CA LEU A 85 9.54 -27.51 -11.61
C LEU A 85 9.16 -27.37 -10.13
N LEU A 86 9.93 -27.98 -9.22
CA LEU A 86 9.71 -27.87 -7.77
C LEU A 86 9.70 -26.42 -7.29
N VAL A 87 10.71 -25.64 -7.70
CA VAL A 87 10.83 -24.24 -7.25
C VAL A 87 9.82 -23.35 -7.96
N SER A 88 9.72 -23.42 -9.29
CA SER A 88 8.80 -22.60 -10.08
C SER A 88 7.33 -22.82 -9.69
N LEU A 89 6.89 -24.06 -9.45
CA LEU A 89 5.51 -24.31 -8.98
C LEU A 89 5.26 -23.74 -7.59
N SER A 90 6.26 -23.70 -6.71
CA SER A 90 6.13 -23.03 -5.42
C SER A 90 5.88 -21.52 -5.59
N PHE A 91 6.55 -20.87 -6.54
CA PHE A 91 6.29 -19.47 -6.89
C PHE A 91 4.94 -19.26 -7.60
N VAL A 92 4.47 -20.22 -8.41
CA VAL A 92 3.10 -20.19 -8.95
C VAL A 92 2.08 -20.23 -7.81
N GLY A 93 2.31 -21.07 -6.79
CA GLY A 93 1.54 -21.08 -5.56
C GLY A 93 1.54 -19.71 -4.89
N MET A 94 2.71 -19.06 -4.76
CA MET A 94 2.80 -17.70 -4.20
C MET A 94 2.02 -16.66 -5.02
N ALA A 95 2.07 -16.75 -6.35
CA ALA A 95 1.36 -15.81 -7.23
C ALA A 95 -0.16 -15.94 -7.09
N ILE A 96 -0.68 -17.17 -7.06
CA ILE A 96 -2.11 -17.44 -6.87
C ILE A 96 -2.56 -17.01 -5.47
N GLY A 97 -1.77 -17.36 -4.45
CA GLY A 97 -2.12 -17.07 -3.07
C GLY A 97 -2.11 -15.57 -2.77
N ALA A 98 -1.21 -14.79 -3.38
CA ALA A 98 -1.16 -13.34 -3.17
C ALA A 98 -2.47 -12.67 -3.59
N SER A 99 -3.09 -13.15 -4.68
CA SER A 99 -4.39 -12.69 -5.13
C SER A 99 -5.52 -13.08 -4.18
N ILE A 100 -5.54 -14.34 -3.73
CA ILE A 100 -6.59 -14.88 -2.84
C ILE A 100 -6.53 -14.19 -1.46
N TRP A 101 -5.36 -14.22 -0.82
CA TRP A 101 -5.19 -13.71 0.54
C TRP A 101 -5.16 -12.19 0.60
N GLY A 102 -4.67 -11.53 -0.45
CA GLY A 102 -4.77 -10.08 -0.59
C GLY A 102 -6.23 -9.64 -0.50
N HIS A 103 -7.08 -10.18 -1.37
CA HIS A 103 -8.52 -9.90 -1.38
C HIS A 103 -9.20 -10.25 -0.05
N LEU A 104 -8.93 -11.45 0.49
CA LEU A 104 -9.53 -11.90 1.74
C LEU A 104 -9.13 -11.01 2.93
N SER A 105 -7.89 -10.51 2.95
CA SER A 105 -7.40 -9.64 4.01
C SER A 105 -7.98 -8.22 3.98
N ASP A 106 -8.42 -7.77 2.81
CA ASP A 106 -9.12 -6.49 2.69
C ASP A 106 -10.55 -6.59 3.26
N ILE A 107 -11.22 -7.73 3.09
CA ILE A 107 -12.59 -7.99 3.59
C ILE A 107 -12.61 -8.32 5.08
N TYR A 108 -11.80 -9.31 5.49
CA TYR A 108 -11.86 -9.88 6.85
C TYR A 108 -10.78 -9.33 7.80
N GLY A 109 -9.90 -8.46 7.31
CA GLY A 109 -8.87 -7.80 8.11
C GLY A 109 -7.47 -8.36 7.89
N ARG A 110 -6.47 -7.54 8.23
CA ARG A 110 -5.05 -7.84 8.02
C ARG A 110 -4.56 -8.92 8.99
N ARG A 111 -5.14 -9.00 10.19
CA ARG A 111 -4.81 -10.03 11.19
C ARG A 111 -5.11 -11.44 10.71
N LEU A 112 -6.09 -11.62 9.83
CA LEU A 112 -6.40 -12.91 9.23
C LEU A 112 -5.26 -13.41 8.32
N GLY A 113 -4.64 -12.52 7.54
CA GLY A 113 -3.50 -12.86 6.70
C GLY A 113 -2.32 -13.44 7.48
N TYR A 114 -2.03 -12.85 8.64
CA TYR A 114 -1.02 -13.35 9.58
C TYR A 114 -1.34 -14.77 10.08
N LEU A 115 -2.60 -15.05 10.40
CA LEU A 115 -3.03 -16.37 10.86
C LEU A 115 -2.96 -17.41 9.74
N ILE A 116 -3.43 -17.04 8.54
CA ILE A 116 -3.43 -17.92 7.37
C ILE A 116 -2.01 -18.37 7.04
N THR A 117 -1.05 -17.43 6.95
CA THR A 117 0.32 -17.79 6.61
C THR A 117 0.92 -18.75 7.65
N ALA A 118 0.69 -18.49 8.94
CA ALA A 118 1.21 -19.33 10.02
C ALA A 118 0.61 -20.75 10.01
N ILE A 119 -0.72 -20.88 9.91
CA ILE A 119 -1.38 -22.20 9.91
C ILE A 119 -1.07 -22.98 8.63
N PHE A 120 -1.23 -22.35 7.47
CA PHE A 120 -1.12 -23.03 6.19
C PHE A 120 0.31 -23.51 5.93
N CYS A 121 1.30 -22.65 6.19
CA CYS A 121 2.71 -23.00 6.04
C CYS A 121 3.16 -24.05 7.06
N LEU A 122 2.65 -24.01 8.30
CA LEU A 122 2.96 -25.03 9.30
C LEU A 122 2.43 -26.40 8.88
N ILE A 123 1.17 -26.50 8.47
CA ILE A 123 0.55 -27.79 8.09
C ILE A 123 1.27 -28.39 6.88
N PHE A 124 1.36 -27.65 5.77
CA PHE A 124 1.94 -28.18 4.53
C PHE A 124 3.47 -28.27 4.58
N GLY A 125 4.13 -27.45 5.39
CA GLY A 125 5.56 -27.54 5.64
C GLY A 125 5.91 -28.81 6.44
N VAL A 126 5.17 -29.11 7.51
CA VAL A 126 5.33 -30.38 8.25
C VAL A 126 5.03 -31.55 7.34
N LEU A 127 3.93 -31.50 6.57
CA LEU A 127 3.56 -32.56 5.63
C LEU A 127 4.64 -32.80 4.57
N SER A 128 5.32 -31.74 4.10
CA SER A 128 6.44 -31.82 3.16
C SER A 128 7.57 -32.72 3.66
N SER A 129 7.85 -32.72 4.96
CA SER A 129 8.90 -33.58 5.55
C SER A 129 8.57 -35.09 5.50
N PHE A 130 7.29 -35.45 5.43
CA PHE A 130 6.82 -36.84 5.37
C PHE A 130 6.68 -37.38 3.94
N THR A 131 6.76 -36.52 2.92
CA THR A 131 6.57 -36.91 1.52
C THR A 131 7.53 -38.02 1.08
N GLN A 132 7.02 -39.00 0.33
CA GLN A 132 7.83 -40.15 -0.12
C GLN A 132 8.11 -40.12 -1.62
N LYS A 133 7.22 -39.46 -2.38
CA LYS A 133 7.32 -39.29 -3.82
C LYS A 133 7.61 -37.83 -4.16
N PHE A 134 8.38 -37.60 -5.22
CA PHE A 134 8.71 -36.26 -5.70
C PHE A 134 7.46 -35.39 -5.93
N TRP A 135 6.44 -35.91 -6.63
CA TRP A 135 5.20 -35.16 -6.89
C TRP A 135 4.40 -34.80 -5.63
N GLN A 136 4.50 -35.60 -4.57
CA GLN A 136 3.89 -35.24 -3.29
C GLN A 136 4.61 -34.04 -2.67
N LEU A 137 5.95 -34.00 -2.77
CA LEU A 137 6.74 -32.85 -2.32
C LEU A 137 6.41 -31.61 -3.14
N VAL A 138 6.33 -31.72 -4.46
CA VAL A 138 5.93 -30.60 -5.34
C VAL A 138 4.56 -30.05 -4.95
N LEU A 139 3.56 -30.91 -4.74
CA LEU A 139 2.23 -30.49 -4.32
C LEU A 139 2.26 -29.81 -2.95
N CYS A 140 2.98 -30.38 -1.97
CA CYS A 140 3.08 -29.76 -0.64
C CYS A 140 3.78 -28.40 -0.72
N GLN A 141 4.83 -28.26 -1.52
CA GLN A 141 5.56 -26.99 -1.70
C GLN A 141 4.76 -25.94 -2.47
N PHE A 142 3.94 -26.35 -3.44
CA PHE A 142 2.93 -25.47 -4.06
C PHE A 142 1.95 -24.92 -3.01
N MET A 143 1.45 -25.78 -2.12
CA MET A 143 0.57 -25.36 -1.03
C MET A 143 1.30 -24.46 -0.01
N VAL A 144 2.54 -24.78 0.34
CA VAL A 144 3.36 -23.88 1.16
C VAL A 144 3.50 -22.51 0.48
N GLY A 145 3.79 -22.46 -0.81
CA GLY A 145 3.84 -21.23 -1.60
C GLY A 145 2.53 -20.42 -1.54
N LEU A 146 1.38 -21.09 -1.66
CA LEU A 146 0.06 -20.47 -1.46
C LEU A 146 -0.02 -19.80 -0.08
N GLY A 147 0.36 -20.49 1.00
CA GLY A 147 0.30 -19.93 2.35
C GLY A 147 1.28 -18.78 2.60
N VAL A 148 2.49 -18.88 2.05
CA VAL A 148 3.56 -17.88 2.22
C VAL A 148 3.14 -16.52 1.69
N SER A 149 2.40 -16.49 0.58
CA SER A 149 1.98 -15.24 -0.07
C SER A 149 1.07 -14.32 0.76
N ALA A 150 0.57 -14.78 1.92
CA ALA A 150 -0.13 -13.94 2.89
C ALA A 150 0.81 -13.14 3.81
N ALA A 151 2.10 -13.49 3.90
CA ALA A 151 3.07 -12.79 4.75
C ALA A 151 3.28 -11.29 4.43
N PRO A 152 3.28 -10.83 3.15
CA PRO A 152 3.36 -9.39 2.82
C PRO A 152 2.25 -8.53 3.41
N ILE A 153 1.13 -9.13 3.82
CA ILE A 153 0.05 -8.43 4.54
C ILE A 153 0.58 -7.87 5.87
N SER A 154 1.52 -8.56 6.52
CA SER A 154 2.18 -8.11 7.76
C SER A 154 3.02 -6.85 7.54
N PHE A 155 3.70 -6.73 6.40
CA PHE A 155 4.43 -5.50 6.02
C PHE A 155 3.46 -4.33 5.85
N GLY A 156 2.37 -4.54 5.10
CA GLY A 156 1.32 -3.54 4.91
C GLY A 156 0.72 -3.09 6.25
N MET A 157 0.41 -4.04 7.11
CA MET A 157 -0.10 -3.80 8.46
C MET A 157 0.87 -2.98 9.32
N PHE A 158 2.16 -3.30 9.31
CA PHE A 158 3.16 -2.52 10.03
C PHE A 158 3.23 -1.09 9.49
N SER A 159 3.17 -0.90 8.16
CA SER A 159 3.19 0.42 7.53
C SER A 159 2.00 1.30 7.92
N GLU A 160 0.84 0.70 8.23
CA GLU A 160 -0.37 1.39 8.68
C GLU A 160 -0.31 1.80 10.16
N LEU A 161 0.53 1.14 10.97
CA LEU A 161 0.71 1.44 12.39
C LEU A 161 1.79 2.49 12.67
N LEU A 162 2.56 2.86 11.63
CA LEU A 162 3.68 3.78 11.74
C LEU A 162 3.24 5.24 11.53
N PRO A 163 3.74 6.18 12.35
CA PRO A 163 3.64 7.60 12.06
C PRO A 163 4.27 7.96 10.72
N THR A 164 3.80 9.04 10.09
CA THR A 164 4.34 9.53 8.81
C THR A 164 5.80 9.93 8.94
N LYS A 165 6.19 10.46 10.11
CA LYS A 165 7.57 10.91 10.38
C LYS A 165 8.52 9.71 10.46
N ARG A 166 9.55 9.69 9.59
CA ARG A 166 10.52 8.58 9.48
C ARG A 166 9.88 7.21 9.21
N ARG A 167 8.70 7.14 8.58
CA ARG A 167 8.06 5.85 8.23
C ARG A 167 8.98 4.95 7.42
N GLY A 168 9.60 5.49 6.36
CA GLY A 168 10.52 4.74 5.49
C GLY A 168 11.71 4.13 6.24
N PHE A 169 12.29 4.85 7.20
CA PHE A 169 13.38 4.33 8.04
C PHE A 169 12.97 3.07 8.82
N HIS A 170 11.79 3.09 9.45
CA HIS A 170 11.30 1.94 10.20
C HIS A 170 10.89 0.77 9.28
N LEU A 171 10.42 1.05 8.07
CA LEU A 171 10.16 0.02 7.06
C LEU A 171 11.46 -0.65 6.59
N ILE A 172 12.55 0.10 6.44
CA ILE A 172 13.86 -0.51 6.13
C ILE A 172 14.35 -1.37 7.30
N ILE A 173 14.20 -0.94 8.56
CA ILE A 173 14.52 -1.79 9.72
C ILE A 173 13.68 -3.08 9.71
N PHE A 174 12.43 -3.01 9.27
CA PHE A 174 11.57 -4.19 9.15
C PHE A 174 12.13 -5.19 8.12
N GLU A 175 12.71 -4.73 7.01
CA GLU A 175 13.33 -5.59 6.00
C GLU A 175 14.55 -6.38 6.51
N PHE A 176 15.22 -5.94 7.58
CA PHE A 176 16.29 -6.73 8.20
C PHE A 176 15.81 -8.11 8.65
N PHE A 177 14.52 -8.26 8.97
CA PHE A 177 13.96 -9.55 9.34
C PHE A 177 13.97 -10.56 8.18
N TRP A 178 13.87 -10.09 6.93
CA TRP A 178 14.01 -10.95 5.74
C TRP A 178 15.42 -11.56 5.68
N SER A 179 16.44 -10.70 5.70
CA SER A 179 17.86 -11.13 5.69
C SER A 179 18.20 -12.00 6.91
N PHE A 180 17.62 -11.70 8.07
CA PHE A 180 17.76 -12.53 9.26
C PHE A 180 17.16 -13.92 9.06
N GLY A 181 16.00 -14.02 8.41
CA GLY A 181 15.38 -15.30 8.02
C GLY A 181 16.24 -16.08 7.04
N CYS A 182 16.75 -15.43 5.98
CA CYS A 182 17.69 -16.05 5.03
C CYS A 182 18.90 -16.65 5.75
N LEU A 183 19.50 -15.91 6.69
CA LEU A 183 20.67 -16.35 7.45
C LEU A 183 20.36 -17.54 8.36
N LEU A 184 19.22 -17.51 9.06
CA LEU A 184 18.77 -18.63 9.89
C LEU A 184 18.59 -19.89 9.06
N GLU A 185 17.93 -19.78 7.90
CA GLU A 185 17.69 -20.92 7.01
C GLU A 185 18.98 -21.49 6.43
N ALA A 186 19.91 -20.64 6.00
CA ALA A 186 21.22 -21.08 5.52
C ALA A 186 22.01 -21.82 6.62
N GLY A 187 21.93 -21.34 7.87
CA GLY A 187 22.52 -21.99 9.03
C GLY A 187 21.88 -23.35 9.35
N LEU A 188 20.54 -23.43 9.29
CA LEU A 188 19.81 -24.69 9.43
C LEU A 188 20.18 -25.68 8.32
N GLY A 189 20.29 -25.23 7.07
CA GLY A 189 20.75 -26.05 5.96
C GLY A 189 22.15 -26.58 6.18
N TRP A 190 23.09 -25.72 6.59
CA TRP A 190 24.47 -26.12 6.89
C TRP A 190 24.56 -27.15 8.01
N ILE A 191 23.74 -27.08 9.06
CA ILE A 191 23.80 -28.04 10.16
C ILE A 191 22.98 -29.31 9.87
N LEU A 192 21.72 -29.15 9.45
CA LEU A 192 20.75 -30.25 9.38
C LEU A 192 20.89 -31.10 8.12
N ILE A 193 21.15 -30.50 6.96
CA ILE A 193 21.34 -31.27 5.73
C ILE A 193 22.65 -32.06 5.79
N THR A 194 23.68 -31.51 6.44
CA THR A 194 25.02 -32.10 6.47
C THR A 194 25.17 -33.18 7.55
N LYS A 195 24.59 -32.99 8.74
CA LYS A 195 24.66 -33.95 9.84
C LYS A 195 23.51 -34.97 9.84
N PHE A 196 22.34 -34.58 9.32
CA PHE A 196 21.13 -35.40 9.36
C PHE A 196 20.59 -35.66 7.94
N ASN A 197 19.39 -35.17 7.64
CA ASN A 197 18.75 -35.36 6.35
C ASN A 197 17.82 -34.17 6.02
N TRP A 198 17.42 -34.07 4.75
CA TRP A 198 16.58 -32.98 4.26
C TRP A 198 15.17 -32.93 4.87
N ARG A 199 14.65 -34.04 5.42
CA ARG A 199 13.32 -34.06 6.05
C ARG A 199 13.35 -33.37 7.41
N VAL A 200 14.40 -33.62 8.20
CA VAL A 200 14.63 -32.94 9.47
C VAL A 200 14.86 -31.45 9.22
N PHE A 201 15.60 -31.11 8.17
CA PHE A 201 15.74 -29.72 7.73
C PHE A 201 14.37 -29.06 7.49
N LEU A 202 13.52 -29.62 6.64
CA LEU A 202 12.18 -29.07 6.39
C LEU A 202 11.32 -28.94 7.64
N LEU A 203 11.38 -29.92 8.55
CA LEU A 203 10.62 -29.86 9.80
C LEU A 203 11.07 -28.68 10.65
N PHE A 204 12.38 -28.47 10.80
CA PHE A 204 12.93 -27.36 11.58
C PHE A 204 12.70 -26.00 10.93
N SER A 205 12.73 -25.90 9.60
CA SER A 205 12.40 -24.67 8.87
C SER A 205 10.96 -24.21 9.11
N THR A 206 10.06 -25.09 9.56
CA THR A 206 8.65 -24.76 9.85
C THR A 206 8.38 -24.37 11.30
N ILE A 207 9.33 -24.56 12.22
CA ILE A 207 9.18 -24.22 13.65
C ILE A 207 8.83 -22.73 13.86
N PRO A 208 9.44 -21.76 13.14
CA PRO A 208 9.07 -20.35 13.27
C PRO A 208 7.58 -20.10 13.02
N MET A 209 6.92 -20.85 12.13
CA MET A 209 5.48 -20.70 11.89
C MET A 209 4.63 -21.10 13.11
N ALA A 210 5.05 -22.11 13.86
CA ALA A 210 4.39 -22.46 15.12
C ALA A 210 4.57 -21.35 16.17
N PHE A 211 5.73 -20.68 16.19
CA PHE A 211 5.97 -19.52 17.05
C PHE A 211 5.06 -18.33 16.69
N LEU A 212 4.80 -18.08 15.40
CA LEU A 212 3.85 -17.05 14.97
C LEU A 212 2.44 -17.29 15.51
N LEU A 213 1.98 -18.54 15.60
CA LEU A 213 0.65 -18.85 16.18
C LEU A 213 0.53 -18.42 17.64
N VAL A 214 1.63 -18.48 18.40
CA VAL A 214 1.67 -17.96 19.77
C VAL A 214 1.62 -16.43 19.75
N LEU A 215 2.39 -15.79 18.86
CA LEU A 215 2.45 -14.33 18.72
C LEU A 215 1.14 -13.70 18.23
N TRP A 216 0.33 -14.44 17.46
CA TRP A 216 -0.93 -13.96 16.90
C TRP A 216 -1.90 -13.37 17.93
N LYS A 217 -1.84 -13.83 19.19
CA LYS A 217 -2.68 -13.29 20.29
C LYS A 217 -2.35 -11.84 20.63
N TRP A 218 -1.10 -11.41 20.43
CA TRP A 218 -0.63 -10.05 20.73
C TRP A 218 -0.66 -9.11 19.53
N VAL A 219 -0.89 -9.63 18.32
CA VAL A 219 -1.07 -8.83 17.12
C VAL A 219 -2.52 -8.32 17.09
N PRO A 220 -2.77 -7.01 17.32
CA PRO A 220 -4.11 -6.42 17.16
C PRO A 220 -4.48 -6.34 15.69
N GLU A 221 -5.72 -5.98 15.36
CA GLU A 221 -6.09 -5.67 13.97
C GLU A 221 -5.65 -4.24 13.58
N SER A 222 -5.53 -3.96 12.28
CA SER A 222 -5.19 -2.62 11.78
C SER A 222 -6.28 -1.59 12.14
N PRO A 223 -5.91 -0.42 12.71
CA PRO A 223 -6.84 0.70 12.90
C PRO A 223 -7.52 1.12 11.60
N ARG A 224 -6.80 1.03 10.48
CA ARG A 224 -7.35 1.39 9.16
C ARG A 224 -8.49 0.46 8.74
N TYR A 225 -8.40 -0.82 9.07
CA TYR A 225 -9.46 -1.79 8.79
C TYR A 225 -10.76 -1.42 9.54
N TYR A 226 -10.67 -1.13 10.84
CA TYR A 226 -11.85 -0.71 11.61
C TYR A 226 -12.41 0.63 11.16
N TYR A 227 -11.54 1.53 10.71
CA TYR A 227 -11.96 2.79 10.11
C TYR A 227 -12.76 2.58 8.81
N ILE A 228 -12.32 1.68 7.92
CA ILE A 228 -13.02 1.37 6.66
C ILE A 228 -14.38 0.70 6.91
N ILE A 229 -14.44 -0.25 7.85
CA ILE A 229 -15.69 -0.93 8.24
C ILE A 229 -16.62 -0.04 9.09
N ASN A 230 -16.19 1.20 9.38
CA ASN A 230 -16.93 2.16 10.19
C ASN A 230 -17.24 1.65 11.62
N ASN A 231 -16.38 0.79 12.17
CA ASN A 231 -16.52 0.28 13.53
C ASN A 231 -15.77 1.18 14.53
N GLN A 232 -16.41 2.27 14.93
CA GLN A 232 -15.82 3.29 15.82
C GLN A 232 -15.44 2.77 17.20
N GLN A 233 -16.21 1.80 17.74
CA GLN A 233 -15.92 1.23 19.06
C GLN A 233 -14.57 0.49 19.06
N LYS A 234 -14.39 -0.46 18.13
CA LYS A 234 -13.13 -1.22 18.02
C LYS A 234 -11.94 -0.35 17.62
N LEU A 235 -12.18 0.66 16.78
CA LEU A 235 -11.18 1.66 16.42
C LEU A 235 -10.67 2.41 17.65
N ASN A 236 -11.59 2.94 18.47
CA ASN A 236 -11.25 3.66 19.69
C ASN A 236 -10.55 2.78 20.72
N ASP A 237 -10.99 1.52 20.87
CA ASP A 237 -10.35 0.55 21.75
C ASP A 237 -8.91 0.27 21.32
N THR A 238 -8.67 0.11 20.01
CA THR A 238 -7.34 -0.12 19.45
C THR A 238 -6.43 1.08 19.68
N ILE A 239 -6.92 2.31 19.46
CA ILE A 239 -6.16 3.54 19.69
C ILE A 239 -5.84 3.74 21.18
N LYS A 240 -6.80 3.51 22.07
CA LYS A 240 -6.59 3.54 23.52
C LYS A 240 -5.57 2.50 23.95
N MET A 241 -5.59 1.31 23.36
CA MET A 241 -4.57 0.28 23.60
C MET A 241 -3.17 0.77 23.19
N ILE A 242 -3.02 1.34 21.98
CA ILE A 242 -1.73 1.88 21.52
C ILE A 242 -1.24 3.01 22.44
N SER A 243 -2.12 3.94 22.81
CA SER A 243 -1.83 5.03 23.74
C SER A 243 -1.35 4.52 25.10
N ARG A 244 -2.02 3.52 25.69
CA ARG A 244 -1.62 2.89 26.97
C ARG A 244 -0.23 2.26 26.89
N VAL A 245 0.05 1.51 25.83
CA VAL A 245 1.35 0.83 25.66
C VAL A 245 2.47 1.84 25.40
N ASN A 246 2.21 2.88 24.61
CA ASN A 246 3.16 3.96 24.34
C ASN A 246 3.30 4.95 25.50
N LYS A 247 2.43 4.89 26.51
CA LYS A 247 2.37 5.81 27.66
C LYS A 247 2.19 7.27 27.23
N ILE A 248 1.33 7.51 26.25
CA ILE A 248 1.01 8.86 25.73
C ILE A 248 -0.41 9.22 26.16
N SER A 249 -0.59 10.40 26.75
CA SER A 249 -1.90 10.95 27.06
C SER A 249 -2.64 11.25 25.76
N PHE A 250 -3.70 10.50 25.49
CA PHE A 250 -4.58 10.70 24.34
C PHE A 250 -5.93 11.20 24.83
N PRO A 251 -6.60 12.16 24.16
CA PRO A 251 -7.90 12.67 24.60
C PRO A 251 -8.91 11.54 24.78
N ASP A 252 -9.76 11.59 25.81
CA ASP A 252 -10.75 10.54 26.08
C ASP A 252 -11.98 10.62 25.16
N ASN A 253 -12.32 11.85 24.71
CA ASN A 253 -13.49 12.18 23.88
C ASN A 253 -13.10 12.57 22.45
N PHE A 254 -12.39 11.70 21.74
CA PHE A 254 -12.05 11.92 20.34
C PHE A 254 -13.02 11.20 19.40
N GLN A 255 -13.33 11.83 18.27
CA GLN A 255 -14.09 11.27 17.18
C GLN A 255 -13.23 11.28 15.91
N ILE A 256 -12.99 10.10 15.35
CA ILE A 256 -12.26 9.98 14.09
C ILE A 256 -13.24 10.20 12.95
N LEU A 257 -13.01 11.27 12.19
CA LEU A 257 -13.85 11.66 11.07
C LEU A 257 -13.70 10.63 9.94
N ASN A 258 -14.81 9.97 9.60
CA ASN A 258 -14.94 9.11 8.42
C ASN A 258 -14.99 10.00 7.15
N PRO A 259 -14.48 9.60 5.97
CA PRO A 259 -14.52 10.47 4.78
C PRO A 259 -15.96 10.83 4.40
N ASN A 260 -16.92 9.94 4.69
CA ASN A 260 -18.35 10.18 4.50
C ASN A 260 -18.89 11.30 5.42
N SER A 261 -18.32 11.48 6.62
CA SER A 261 -18.71 12.54 7.55
C SER A 261 -18.08 13.89 7.22
N ILE A 262 -16.87 13.92 6.64
CA ILE A 262 -16.20 15.16 6.19
C ILE A 262 -17.01 15.81 5.06
N GLN A 263 -17.50 15.00 4.11
CA GLN A 263 -18.28 15.50 2.98
C GLN A 263 -19.67 16.00 3.40
N ASN A 264 -20.30 15.35 4.39
CA ASN A 264 -21.53 15.84 5.01
C ASN A 264 -21.31 17.13 5.82
N LEU A 265 -20.14 17.30 6.44
CA LEU A 265 -19.76 18.51 7.19
C LEU A 265 -19.49 19.70 6.27
N GLU A 266 -18.82 19.50 5.13
CA GLU A 266 -18.63 20.54 4.10
C GLU A 266 -19.96 20.94 3.46
N THR A 267 -20.83 19.97 3.20
CA THR A 267 -22.18 20.25 2.66
C THR A 267 -23.03 21.01 3.69
N SER A 268 -22.92 20.63 4.97
CA SER A 268 -23.65 21.30 6.06
C SER A 268 -23.11 22.70 6.36
N SER A 269 -21.80 22.92 6.26
CA SER A 269 -21.18 24.23 6.45
C SER A 269 -21.52 25.16 5.30
N LEU A 270 -21.46 24.70 4.04
CA LEU A 270 -21.91 25.45 2.86
C LEU A 270 -23.40 25.82 2.96
N LEU A 271 -24.26 24.87 3.34
CA LEU A 271 -25.69 25.13 3.57
C LEU A 271 -25.95 26.11 4.72
N SER A 272 -25.14 26.06 5.78
CA SER A 272 -25.24 27.02 6.89
C SER A 272 -24.78 28.42 6.48
N TYR A 273 -23.74 28.50 5.64
CA TYR A 273 -23.20 29.76 5.10
C TYR A 273 -24.22 30.42 4.17
N ASP A 274 -24.78 29.68 3.22
CA ASP A 274 -25.84 30.15 2.32
C ASP A 274 -27.11 30.56 3.08
N SER A 275 -27.45 29.86 4.16
CA SER A 275 -28.61 30.21 4.99
C SER A 275 -28.41 31.49 5.81
N ASN A 276 -27.18 31.74 6.27
CA ASN A 276 -26.82 32.96 7.00
C ASN A 276 -26.68 34.17 6.06
N GLN A 277 -26.20 33.95 4.84
CA GLN A 277 -26.12 34.98 3.80
C GLN A 277 -27.51 35.37 3.31
N ASN A 278 -28.39 34.40 3.03
CA ASN A 278 -29.80 34.65 2.71
C ASN A 278 -30.57 35.31 3.86
N ASN A 279 -30.23 35.04 5.13
CA ASN A 279 -30.84 35.75 6.26
C ASN A 279 -30.34 37.20 6.39
N LYS A 280 -29.05 37.46 6.11
CA LYS A 280 -28.49 38.81 6.04
C LYS A 280 -29.10 39.62 4.90
N ASP A 281 -29.22 39.02 3.72
CA ASP A 281 -29.81 39.67 2.54
C ASP A 281 -31.30 39.96 2.76
N ASN A 282 -32.05 39.05 3.39
CA ASN A 282 -33.45 39.30 3.76
C ASN A 282 -33.61 40.33 4.89
N SER A 283 -32.65 40.47 5.81
CA SER A 283 -32.69 41.57 6.79
C SER A 283 -32.37 42.92 6.16
N ILE A 284 -31.45 42.98 5.19
CA ILE A 284 -31.10 44.20 4.45
C ILE A 284 -32.25 44.61 3.52
N ILE A 285 -32.96 43.65 2.92
CA ILE A 285 -34.17 43.91 2.12
C ILE A 285 -35.30 44.42 3.01
N LYS A 286 -35.49 43.86 4.21
CA LYS A 286 -36.50 44.36 5.16
C LYS A 286 -36.18 45.74 5.70
N GLU A 287 -34.92 46.05 6.00
CA GLU A 287 -34.50 47.40 6.39
C GLU A 287 -34.75 48.41 5.25
N LYS A 288 -34.44 48.05 4.00
CA LYS A 288 -34.74 48.87 2.82
C LYS A 288 -36.23 49.01 2.53
N GLU A 289 -37.04 47.96 2.74
CA GLU A 289 -38.51 48.04 2.62
C GLU A 289 -39.12 48.96 3.68
N THR A 290 -38.59 48.97 4.92
CA THR A 290 -39.02 49.93 5.95
C THR A 290 -38.55 51.36 5.69
N GLU A 291 -37.37 51.57 5.09
CA GLU A 291 -36.94 52.91 4.66
C GLU A 291 -37.82 53.44 3.52
N ILE A 292 -38.14 52.60 2.52
CA ILE A 292 -39.00 52.97 1.38
C ILE A 292 -40.44 53.27 1.82
N LEU A 293 -40.97 52.56 2.82
CA LEU A 293 -42.33 52.81 3.35
C LEU A 293 -42.45 54.08 4.20
N THR A 294 -41.35 54.71 4.59
CA THR A 294 -41.36 55.98 5.36
C THR A 294 -41.13 57.23 4.53
N SER A 295 -40.84 57.11 3.22
CA SER A 295 -40.42 58.26 2.38
C SER A 295 -41.31 58.59 1.18
N SER A 296 -42.54 58.09 1.06
CA SER A 296 -43.43 58.51 -0.05
C SER A 296 -44.90 58.65 0.37
N SER A 297 -45.23 59.81 0.92
CA SER A 297 -46.56 60.42 0.73
C SER A 297 -46.48 61.28 -0.52
N ASP A 298 -47.07 60.86 -1.63
CA ASP A 298 -47.83 61.71 -2.55
C ASP A 298 -48.28 60.94 -3.80
N LYS A 299 -49.33 61.48 -4.40
CA LYS A 299 -50.22 60.90 -5.41
C LYS A 299 -49.58 60.73 -6.79
N ASP A 300 -50.24 59.89 -7.58
CA ASP A 300 -50.13 59.63 -9.02
C ASP A 300 -49.09 58.58 -9.43
N ILE A 301 -49.62 57.42 -9.89
CA ILE A 301 -49.21 56.61 -11.05
C ILE A 301 -50.04 55.32 -10.97
N ASN A 302 -51.18 55.31 -11.64
CA ASN A 302 -51.97 54.11 -11.95
C ASN A 302 -51.85 53.88 -13.46
N GLU A 303 -50.68 53.44 -13.93
CA GLU A 303 -50.52 52.92 -15.29
C GLU A 303 -49.21 52.14 -15.47
N GLU A 304 -48.89 51.19 -14.58
CA GLU A 304 -47.76 50.27 -14.83
C GLU A 304 -47.83 48.92 -14.08
N ILE A 305 -49.04 48.39 -13.83
CA ILE A 305 -49.23 47.07 -13.21
C ILE A 305 -49.82 46.02 -14.20
N SER A 306 -49.98 46.38 -15.48
CA SER A 306 -50.52 45.47 -16.51
C SER A 306 -49.49 44.66 -17.31
N ASN A 307 -48.18 44.73 -17.01
CA ASN A 307 -47.15 44.09 -17.86
C ASN A 307 -46.08 43.23 -17.16
N HIS A 308 -46.33 42.74 -15.93
CA HIS A 308 -45.41 41.79 -15.28
C HIS A 308 -46.01 40.48 -14.76
N GLN A 309 -47.21 40.10 -15.20
CA GLN A 309 -47.83 38.79 -14.88
C GLN A 309 -47.83 37.78 -16.04
N THR A 310 -47.07 38.00 -17.11
CA THR A 310 -47.04 37.10 -18.29
C THR A 310 -45.64 36.60 -18.65
N ASN A 311 -44.80 36.27 -17.65
CA ASN A 311 -43.49 35.64 -17.89
C ASN A 311 -43.11 34.50 -16.93
N SER A 312 -44.07 33.86 -16.25
CA SER A 312 -43.79 32.65 -15.43
C SER A 312 -44.40 31.34 -15.95
N GLU A 313 -44.86 31.29 -17.21
CA GLU A 313 -45.48 30.06 -17.78
C GLU A 313 -44.88 29.64 -19.14
N LYS A 314 -43.65 30.03 -19.47
CA LYS A 314 -43.03 29.69 -20.78
C LYS A 314 -41.71 28.92 -20.73
N GLU A 315 -41.41 28.22 -19.63
CA GLU A 315 -40.18 27.42 -19.52
C GLU A 315 -40.39 25.95 -19.11
N SER A 316 -41.60 25.40 -19.35
CA SER A 316 -41.90 23.97 -19.08
C SER A 316 -42.08 23.09 -20.33
N ASP A 317 -42.15 23.64 -21.55
CA ASP A 317 -42.59 22.87 -22.73
C ASP A 317 -41.54 22.69 -23.85
N LEU A 318 -40.25 22.93 -23.57
CA LEU A 318 -39.19 22.77 -24.59
C LEU A 318 -38.08 21.82 -24.15
N LYS A 319 -38.39 20.54 -23.93
CA LYS A 319 -37.41 19.42 -23.93
C LYS A 319 -38.07 18.03 -24.04
N LEU A 320 -39.12 17.93 -24.86
CA LEU A 320 -39.79 16.67 -25.22
C LEU A 320 -39.83 16.57 -26.74
N THR A 321 -38.70 16.23 -27.35
CA THR A 321 -38.58 15.63 -28.71
C THR A 321 -37.10 15.63 -29.11
N LEU A 322 -36.48 14.44 -29.11
CA LEU A 322 -35.49 13.94 -30.09
C LEU A 322 -34.71 12.77 -29.47
N GLY A 323 -34.80 11.59 -30.10
CA GLY A 323 -33.82 10.51 -29.98
C GLY A 323 -34.32 9.19 -29.38
N LYS A 324 -35.14 8.44 -30.14
CA LYS A 324 -35.15 6.97 -30.08
C LYS A 324 -33.94 6.43 -30.87
N ASN A 325 -33.23 5.43 -30.35
CA ASN A 325 -33.04 4.08 -30.95
C ASN A 325 -31.87 3.29 -30.31
N GLU A 326 -32.17 2.01 -30.04
CA GLU A 326 -31.31 0.79 -30.14
C GLU A 326 -30.14 0.64 -29.13
N ASN A 327 -29.87 -0.50 -28.48
CA ASN A 327 -30.22 -1.91 -28.66
C ASN A 327 -30.28 -2.67 -27.31
N GLU A 328 -31.01 -3.78 -27.33
CA GLU A 328 -30.97 -4.89 -26.37
C GLU A 328 -29.59 -5.56 -26.37
N GLU A 329 -29.10 -5.97 -25.19
CA GLU A 329 -28.44 -7.27 -25.00
C GLU A 329 -28.44 -7.65 -23.51
N THR A 330 -28.95 -8.85 -23.26
CA THR A 330 -29.06 -9.59 -22.00
C THR A 330 -27.70 -10.07 -21.48
N ASN A 331 -27.46 -9.99 -20.16
CA ASN A 331 -27.12 -11.14 -19.30
C ASN A 331 -26.64 -10.74 -17.89
N ASP A 332 -27.39 -11.21 -16.90
CA ASP A 332 -27.00 -11.86 -15.65
C ASP A 332 -25.69 -11.46 -14.94
N ASN A 333 -25.85 -10.88 -13.75
CA ASN A 333 -25.45 -11.53 -12.49
C ASN A 333 -26.08 -10.78 -11.30
N SER A 334 -27.21 -11.32 -10.84
CA SER A 334 -27.83 -11.02 -9.56
C SER A 334 -26.99 -11.59 -8.42
N LEU A 335 -26.64 -10.75 -7.43
CA LEU A 335 -26.42 -11.06 -6.00
C LEU A 335 -25.85 -9.80 -5.32
N ASP A 336 -26.68 -8.76 -5.11
CA ASP A 336 -26.29 -7.57 -4.31
C ASP A 336 -27.49 -6.70 -3.87
N ASP A 337 -28.62 -7.29 -3.46
CA ASP A 337 -29.85 -6.53 -3.12
C ASP A 337 -30.32 -6.57 -1.64
N ASP A 338 -29.51 -7.05 -0.68
CA ASP A 338 -29.99 -7.22 0.71
C ASP A 338 -29.39 -6.26 1.78
N ILE A 339 -28.88 -5.07 1.43
CA ILE A 339 -28.36 -4.09 2.45
C ILE A 339 -28.98 -2.68 2.36
N ASP A 340 -29.93 -2.40 1.46
CA ASP A 340 -30.37 -1.01 1.23
C ASP A 340 -31.61 -0.52 2.03
N ASP A 341 -32.21 -1.35 2.90
CA ASP A 341 -33.45 -0.97 3.61
C ASP A 341 -33.28 -0.44 5.06
N THR A 342 -32.11 -0.59 5.70
CA THR A 342 -31.95 -0.21 7.13
C THR A 342 -31.70 1.28 7.40
N LEU A 343 -31.53 2.14 6.38
CA LEU A 343 -31.25 3.58 6.56
C LEU A 343 -32.44 4.51 6.26
N ASN A 344 -33.51 4.00 5.63
CA ASN A 344 -34.73 4.77 5.40
C ASN A 344 -35.66 4.76 6.62
N ASP A 345 -35.66 3.69 7.40
CA ASP A 345 -36.51 3.55 8.58
C ASP A 345 -36.16 4.54 9.70
N ASP A 346 -34.88 4.87 9.91
CA ASP A 346 -34.46 5.82 10.95
C ASP A 346 -34.87 7.27 10.63
N ASN A 347 -34.87 7.65 9.34
CA ASN A 347 -35.30 9.00 8.91
C ASN A 347 -36.83 9.15 8.94
N ASP A 348 -37.56 8.11 8.59
CA ASP A 348 -39.03 8.12 8.66
C ASP A 348 -39.55 8.06 10.11
N ASN A 349 -38.81 7.42 11.02
CA ASN A 349 -39.10 7.43 12.46
C ASN A 349 -38.86 8.81 13.11
N LEU A 350 -37.80 9.53 12.71
CA LEU A 350 -37.55 10.91 13.16
C LEU A 350 -38.58 11.94 12.66
N LEU A 351 -39.20 11.67 11.50
CA LEU A 351 -40.30 12.48 10.95
C LEU A 351 -41.62 12.22 11.70
N LYS A 352 -41.86 10.99 12.17
CA LYS A 352 -43.05 10.63 12.96
C LYS A 352 -42.99 11.15 14.40
N GLU A 353 -41.81 11.20 15.04
CA GLU A 353 -41.67 11.71 16.41
C GLU A 353 -41.83 13.23 16.58
N ASN A 354 -41.78 14.02 15.50
CA ASN A 354 -41.77 15.49 15.56
C ASN A 354 -43.03 16.17 14.99
N GLU A 355 -44.17 15.47 14.86
CA GLU A 355 -45.41 16.04 14.32
C GLU A 355 -46.00 17.20 15.16
N ASN A 356 -45.62 17.33 16.43
CA ASN A 356 -46.16 18.36 17.33
C ASN A 356 -45.58 19.76 17.15
N ASN A 357 -44.68 20.00 16.18
CA ASN A 357 -44.17 21.35 15.89
C ASN A 357 -44.18 21.70 14.39
N PRO A 358 -45.23 22.39 13.89
CA PRO A 358 -45.44 22.60 12.45
C PRO A 358 -44.37 23.46 11.77
N LYS A 359 -43.63 24.30 12.51
CA LYS A 359 -42.49 25.07 11.97
C LYS A 359 -41.25 24.19 11.75
N LYS A 360 -41.01 23.21 12.63
CA LYS A 360 -39.87 22.27 12.56
C LYS A 360 -40.09 21.22 11.46
N SER A 361 -41.31 20.69 11.35
CA SER A 361 -41.75 19.77 10.29
C SER A 361 -41.64 20.38 8.88
N LYS A 362 -42.04 21.66 8.71
CA LYS A 362 -41.87 22.37 7.43
C LYS A 362 -40.41 22.60 7.07
N LYS A 363 -39.55 22.89 8.05
CA LYS A 363 -38.09 23.05 7.84
C LYS A 363 -37.45 21.71 7.43
N LEU A 364 -37.81 20.62 8.08
CA LEU A 364 -37.37 19.25 7.76
C LEU A 364 -37.84 18.78 6.37
N LYS A 365 -39.11 19.05 6.01
CA LYS A 365 -39.64 18.76 4.66
C LYS A 365 -38.98 19.61 3.56
N LYS A 366 -38.53 20.82 3.88
CA LYS A 366 -37.80 21.69 2.94
C LYS A 366 -36.35 21.22 2.79
N ILE A 367 -35.71 20.78 3.87
CA ILE A 367 -34.38 20.16 3.87
C ILE A 367 -34.39 18.83 3.10
N SER A 368 -35.41 17.98 3.28
CA SER A 368 -35.51 16.72 2.53
C SER A 368 -35.78 16.93 1.04
N LYS A 369 -36.62 17.92 0.68
CA LYS A 369 -36.80 18.34 -0.73
C LYS A 369 -35.55 18.97 -1.34
N LEU A 370 -34.76 19.71 -0.56
CA LEU A 370 -33.50 20.31 -1.01
C LEU A 370 -32.43 19.21 -1.21
N ASN A 371 -32.32 18.26 -0.29
CA ASN A 371 -31.46 17.06 -0.40
C ASN A 371 -31.87 16.13 -1.55
N ARG A 372 -33.12 16.20 -2.03
CA ARG A 372 -33.59 15.45 -3.20
C ARG A 372 -33.30 16.17 -4.52
N LYS A 373 -33.11 17.50 -4.49
CA LYS A 373 -32.74 18.34 -5.65
C LYS A 373 -31.22 18.52 -5.81
N ILE A 374 -30.49 18.56 -4.70
CA ILE A 374 -29.04 18.41 -4.67
C ILE A 374 -28.81 16.92 -4.87
N GLY A 375 -28.60 16.50 -6.12
CA GLY A 375 -28.32 15.09 -6.42
C GLY A 375 -27.26 14.55 -5.46
N LYS A 376 -27.45 13.31 -4.96
CA LYS A 376 -26.50 12.62 -4.08
C LYS A 376 -25.08 12.98 -4.55
N PRO A 377 -24.22 13.60 -3.71
CA PRO A 377 -22.85 13.87 -4.13
C PRO A 377 -22.30 12.54 -4.59
N ARG A 378 -21.83 12.48 -5.84
CA ARG A 378 -21.22 11.27 -6.41
C ARG A 378 -20.25 10.77 -5.35
N GLN A 379 -20.54 9.60 -4.78
CA GLN A 379 -19.56 8.84 -4.02
C GLN A 379 -18.24 8.98 -4.78
N LYS A 380 -17.12 9.29 -4.11
CA LYS A 380 -15.82 8.96 -4.71
C LYS A 380 -15.87 7.45 -4.87
N LYS A 381 -16.36 7.02 -6.04
CA LYS A 381 -16.47 5.63 -6.46
C LYS A 381 -15.12 5.03 -6.11
N HIS A 382 -15.09 3.92 -5.39
CA HIS A 382 -13.87 3.13 -5.27
C HIS A 382 -13.33 3.03 -6.69
N GLN A 383 -12.20 3.70 -6.98
CA GLN A 383 -11.74 3.83 -8.36
C GLN A 383 -11.63 2.41 -8.89
N SER A 384 -12.28 2.16 -10.02
CA SER A 384 -12.19 0.84 -10.64
C SER A 384 -10.71 0.52 -10.85
N LEU A 385 -10.30 -0.73 -10.70
CA LEU A 385 -8.92 -1.16 -10.96
C LEU A 385 -8.42 -0.64 -12.32
N TRP A 386 -9.33 -0.59 -13.29
CA TRP A 386 -9.09 -0.01 -14.62
C TRP A 386 -8.82 1.49 -14.62
N GLU A 387 -9.49 2.27 -13.78
CA GLU A 387 -9.26 3.72 -13.65
C GLU A 387 -7.90 4.00 -12.99
N SER A 388 -7.54 3.23 -11.95
CA SER A 388 -6.22 3.32 -11.32
C SER A 388 -5.10 2.94 -12.29
N LEU A 389 -5.29 1.86 -13.06
CA LEU A 389 -4.37 1.47 -14.14
C LEU A 389 -4.24 2.57 -15.19
N LYS A 390 -5.34 3.10 -15.69
CA LYS A 390 -5.34 4.19 -16.70
C LYS A 390 -4.56 5.41 -16.19
N LYS A 391 -4.70 5.75 -14.91
CA LYS A 391 -3.93 6.83 -14.25
C LYS A 391 -2.43 6.54 -14.18
N MET A 392 -2.02 5.29 -13.91
CA MET A 392 -0.61 4.92 -13.89
C MET A 392 0.07 5.04 -15.26
N PHE A 393 -0.71 4.92 -16.34
CA PHE A 393 -0.24 5.05 -17.73
C PHE A 393 -0.49 6.44 -18.34
N CYS A 394 -0.90 7.45 -17.56
CA CYS A 394 -0.92 8.85 -18.00
C CYS A 394 0.50 9.34 -18.35
N LYS A 395 0.63 10.32 -19.25
CA LYS A 395 1.92 10.90 -19.74
C LYS A 395 2.90 11.15 -18.58
N LYS A 396 2.39 11.71 -17.47
CA LYS A 396 3.13 11.99 -16.22
C LYS A 396 3.79 10.77 -15.55
N TYR A 397 3.14 9.61 -15.51
CA TYR A 397 3.60 8.43 -14.75
C TYR A 397 4.02 7.24 -15.62
N ARG A 398 3.71 7.24 -16.92
CA ARG A 398 3.95 6.12 -17.84
C ARG A 398 5.41 5.68 -17.84
N ARG A 399 6.35 6.61 -18.00
CA ARG A 399 7.80 6.33 -18.03
C ARG A 399 8.25 5.72 -16.70
N THR A 400 7.86 6.30 -15.58
CA THR A 400 8.22 5.83 -14.25
C THR A 400 7.65 4.45 -13.95
N THR A 401 6.38 4.20 -14.32
CA THR A 401 5.72 2.90 -14.14
C THR A 401 6.43 1.80 -14.93
N ILE A 402 6.75 2.04 -16.21
CA ILE A 402 7.45 1.05 -17.05
C ILE A 402 8.85 0.76 -16.49
N LEU A 403 9.60 1.80 -16.09
CA LEU A 403 10.92 1.61 -15.49
C LEU A 403 10.83 0.84 -14.17
N LEU A 404 9.89 1.17 -13.29
CA LEU A 404 9.67 0.43 -12.05
C LEU A 404 9.35 -1.04 -12.30
N TRP A 405 8.49 -1.34 -13.28
CA TRP A 405 8.15 -2.72 -13.65
C TRP A 405 9.39 -3.51 -14.09
N ILE A 406 10.25 -2.91 -14.91
CA ILE A 406 11.52 -3.51 -15.32
C ILE A 406 12.44 -3.72 -14.12
N LEU A 407 12.58 -2.71 -13.25
CA LEU A 407 13.44 -2.79 -12.07
C LEU A 407 12.98 -3.88 -11.11
N TRP A 408 11.69 -3.95 -10.79
CA TRP A 408 11.13 -5.00 -9.93
C TRP A 408 11.33 -6.40 -10.51
N PHE A 409 11.09 -6.55 -11.82
CA PHE A 409 11.31 -7.82 -12.50
C PHE A 409 12.78 -8.24 -12.44
N ILE A 410 13.71 -7.38 -12.88
CA ILE A 410 15.14 -7.72 -12.94
C ILE A 410 15.69 -7.98 -11.53
N ASN A 411 15.37 -7.12 -10.57
CA ASN A 411 15.86 -7.25 -9.21
C ASN A 411 15.44 -8.59 -8.60
N THR A 412 14.16 -8.95 -8.74
CA THR A 412 13.64 -10.22 -8.23
C THR A 412 14.22 -11.42 -8.97
N PHE A 413 14.33 -11.32 -10.30
CA PHE A 413 14.87 -12.37 -11.14
C PHE A 413 16.33 -12.69 -10.79
N VAL A 414 17.16 -11.67 -10.62
CA VAL A 414 18.58 -11.80 -10.27
C VAL A 414 18.76 -12.20 -8.82
N TYR A 415 18.03 -11.60 -7.87
CA TYR A 415 18.11 -11.93 -6.44
C TYR A 415 17.86 -13.42 -6.20
N TYR A 416 16.70 -13.92 -6.63
CA TYR A 416 16.38 -15.34 -6.47
C TYR A 416 17.28 -16.24 -7.32
N GLY A 417 17.72 -15.77 -8.50
CA GLY A 417 18.63 -16.51 -9.37
C GLY A 417 19.97 -16.76 -8.69
N LEU A 418 20.54 -15.73 -8.05
CA LEU A 418 21.75 -15.84 -7.24
C LEU A 418 21.55 -16.74 -6.02
N VAL A 419 20.39 -16.69 -5.36
CA VAL A 419 20.06 -17.61 -4.27
C VAL A 419 20.05 -19.06 -4.73
N PHE A 420 19.37 -19.38 -5.84
CA PHE A 420 19.25 -20.76 -6.32
C PHE A 420 20.56 -21.32 -6.88
N ILE A 421 21.38 -20.48 -7.51
CA ILE A 421 22.65 -20.91 -8.08
C ILE A 421 23.71 -21.17 -7.01
N THR A 422 23.71 -20.42 -5.90
CA THR A 422 24.80 -20.44 -4.89
C THR A 422 25.11 -21.84 -4.35
N PRO A 423 24.14 -22.64 -3.87
CA PRO A 423 24.43 -23.98 -3.33
C PRO A 423 24.92 -24.97 -4.38
N SER A 424 24.54 -24.77 -5.65
CA SER A 424 24.89 -25.67 -6.76
C SER A 424 26.23 -25.30 -7.42
N PHE A 425 26.55 -24.00 -7.45
CA PHE A 425 27.74 -23.44 -8.08
C PHE A 425 28.97 -23.45 -7.16
N MET A 426 28.79 -23.22 -5.86
CA MET A 426 29.90 -23.22 -4.91
C MET A 426 30.44 -24.65 -4.72
N HIS A 427 31.57 -24.93 -5.38
CA HIS A 427 32.25 -26.22 -5.31
C HIS A 427 32.62 -26.58 -3.86
N LYS A 428 32.64 -27.88 -3.58
CA LYS A 428 33.07 -28.45 -2.29
C LYS A 428 34.51 -28.09 -1.89
N ASP A 429 35.32 -27.67 -2.86
CA ASP A 429 36.75 -27.46 -2.70
C ASP A 429 37.12 -26.04 -2.18
N THR A 430 36.13 -25.12 -2.11
CA THR A 430 36.34 -23.73 -1.66
C THR A 430 36.38 -23.63 -0.12
N PHE A 431 35.41 -24.27 0.54
CA PHE A 431 35.29 -24.54 1.98
C PHE A 431 34.54 -25.87 2.06
N GLY A 432 34.85 -26.73 3.04
CA GLY A 432 34.54 -28.17 3.03
C GLY A 432 33.10 -28.61 2.70
N ASN A 433 32.11 -27.71 2.63
CA ASN A 433 30.77 -27.97 2.11
C ASN A 433 30.10 -26.75 1.41
N SER A 434 29.34 -26.99 0.33
CA SER A 434 28.56 -25.97 -0.41
C SER A 434 27.54 -25.22 0.48
N TYR A 435 26.97 -25.89 1.49
CA TYR A 435 26.05 -25.25 2.45
C TYR A 435 26.74 -24.26 3.38
N GLU A 436 28.01 -24.49 3.73
CA GLU A 436 28.82 -23.57 4.52
C GLU A 436 29.09 -22.29 3.73
N SER A 437 29.52 -22.45 2.47
CA SER A 437 29.70 -21.33 1.54
C SER A 437 28.40 -20.53 1.35
N THR A 438 27.25 -21.20 1.31
CA THR A 438 25.95 -20.52 1.22
C THR A 438 25.63 -19.71 2.47
N PHE A 439 25.94 -20.23 3.66
CA PHE A 439 25.79 -19.47 4.92
C PHE A 439 26.69 -18.23 4.95
N ILE A 440 27.96 -18.37 4.56
CA ILE A 440 28.93 -17.26 4.51
C ILE A 440 28.49 -16.17 3.53
N THR A 441 28.03 -16.54 2.34
CA THR A 441 27.57 -15.54 1.36
C THR A 441 26.27 -14.86 1.82
N THR A 442 25.33 -15.61 2.41
CA THR A 442 24.07 -15.06 2.93
C THR A 442 24.31 -14.10 4.11
N PHE A 443 25.33 -14.34 4.94
CA PHE A 443 25.70 -13.42 6.02
C PHE A 443 26.02 -12.01 5.53
N ALA A 444 26.47 -11.84 4.28
CA ALA A 444 26.76 -10.54 3.69
C ALA A 444 25.52 -9.66 3.46
N GLU A 445 24.30 -10.22 3.48
CA GLU A 445 23.06 -9.46 3.31
C GLU A 445 22.84 -8.47 4.46
N LEU A 446 23.09 -8.87 5.70
CA LEU A 446 22.92 -8.02 6.89
C LEU A 446 23.78 -6.74 6.86
N PRO A 447 25.12 -6.80 6.67
CA PRO A 447 25.92 -5.59 6.55
C PRO A 447 25.57 -4.81 5.27
N GLY A 448 25.18 -5.48 4.18
CA GLY A 448 24.71 -4.83 2.96
C GLY A 448 23.51 -3.91 3.22
N LEU A 449 22.51 -4.40 3.94
CA LEU A 449 21.34 -3.61 4.34
C LEU A 449 21.68 -2.47 5.28
N PHE A 450 22.59 -2.70 6.23
CA PHE A 450 23.05 -1.64 7.13
C PHE A 450 23.78 -0.51 6.37
N ILE A 451 24.65 -0.87 5.43
CA ILE A 451 25.32 0.09 4.55
C ILE A 451 24.29 0.85 3.70
N ALA A 452 23.30 0.15 3.13
CA ALA A 452 22.23 0.77 2.35
C ALA A 452 21.44 1.80 3.17
N LEU A 453 21.07 1.46 4.41
CA LEU A 453 20.36 2.37 5.32
C LEU A 453 21.17 3.65 5.65
N LEU A 454 22.50 3.55 5.77
CA LEU A 454 23.35 4.72 6.01
C LEU A 454 23.54 5.60 4.77
N ILE A 455 23.55 4.99 3.59
CA ILE A 455 23.76 5.69 2.31
C ILE A 455 22.47 6.35 1.82
N ILE A 456 21.32 5.68 1.98
CA ILE A 456 20.03 6.15 1.46
C ILE A 456 19.59 7.50 2.04
N GLU A 457 19.93 7.77 3.31
CA GLU A 457 19.65 9.05 3.96
C GLU A 457 20.58 10.17 3.46
N LYS A 458 21.79 9.85 2.97
CA LYS A 458 22.80 10.83 2.54
C LYS A 458 22.75 11.17 1.06
N ILE A 459 22.64 10.15 0.21
CA ILE A 459 22.83 10.27 -1.25
C ILE A 459 21.48 10.26 -2.00
N GLY A 460 20.39 9.88 -1.34
CA GLY A 460 19.07 9.72 -1.96
C GLY A 460 18.85 8.32 -2.53
N ARG A 461 17.59 8.01 -2.86
CA ARG A 461 17.12 6.65 -3.14
C ARG A 461 17.53 6.20 -4.53
N LYS A 462 17.40 7.07 -5.53
CA LYS A 462 17.68 6.76 -6.94
C LYS A 462 19.15 6.47 -7.19
N ILE A 463 20.04 7.31 -6.65
CA ILE A 463 21.49 7.13 -6.83
C ILE A 463 21.97 5.90 -6.06
N THR A 464 21.48 5.70 -4.84
CA THR A 464 21.79 4.52 -4.01
C THR A 464 21.40 3.23 -4.73
N GLN A 465 20.19 3.17 -5.28
CA GLN A 465 19.72 2.00 -6.03
C GLN A 465 20.53 1.75 -7.30
N THR A 466 20.87 2.80 -8.06
CA THR A 466 21.75 2.71 -9.24
C THR A 466 23.12 2.13 -8.88
N ALA A 467 23.75 2.65 -7.82
CA ALA A 467 25.07 2.20 -7.36
C ALA A 467 25.06 0.72 -6.95
N PHE A 468 24.01 0.28 -6.24
CA PHE A 468 23.87 -1.11 -5.84
C PHE A 468 23.67 -2.05 -7.04
N PHE A 469 22.82 -1.71 -8.02
CA PHE A 469 22.68 -2.52 -9.23
C PHE A 469 23.96 -2.65 -10.05
N ILE A 470 24.70 -1.54 -10.24
CA ILE A 470 25.97 -1.56 -10.98
C ILE A 470 27.01 -2.39 -10.22
N SER A 471 27.13 -2.20 -8.89
CA SER A 471 28.06 -2.98 -8.07
C SER A 471 27.73 -4.48 -8.05
N ALA A 472 26.44 -4.84 -8.07
CA ALA A 472 26.00 -6.22 -8.20
C ALA A 472 26.39 -6.79 -9.57
N GLY A 473 26.13 -6.06 -10.66
CA GLY A 473 26.51 -6.48 -12.00
C GLY A 473 28.01 -6.72 -12.15
N ILE A 474 28.85 -5.78 -11.68
CA ILE A 474 30.31 -5.91 -11.73
C ILE A 474 30.79 -7.09 -10.88
N SER A 475 30.29 -7.25 -9.66
CA SER A 475 30.69 -8.36 -8.80
C SER A 475 30.28 -9.72 -9.37
N ILE A 476 29.11 -9.84 -9.99
CA ILE A 476 28.69 -11.06 -10.71
C ILE A 476 29.59 -11.31 -11.92
N ALA A 477 29.99 -10.27 -12.66
CA ALA A 477 30.95 -10.43 -13.77
C ALA A 477 32.30 -10.97 -13.30
N LEU A 478 32.78 -10.50 -12.14
CA LEU A 478 34.04 -10.93 -11.55
C LEU A 478 34.01 -12.39 -11.06
N LEU A 479 32.84 -12.92 -10.69
CA LEU A 479 32.67 -14.36 -10.41
C LEU A 479 33.04 -15.23 -11.62
N MET A 480 32.81 -14.76 -12.85
CA MET A 480 33.14 -15.55 -14.04
C MET A 480 34.65 -15.66 -14.30
N ILE A 481 35.46 -14.75 -13.74
CA ILE A 481 36.90 -14.66 -14.00
C ILE A 481 37.72 -15.24 -12.84
N GLY A 482 37.19 -15.17 -11.61
CA GLY A 482 37.96 -15.50 -10.41
C GLY A 482 38.42 -16.96 -10.37
N SER A 483 39.71 -17.25 -10.54
CA SER A 483 40.21 -18.62 -10.32
C SER A 483 40.43 -18.95 -8.84
N ASN A 484 40.53 -17.93 -7.97
CA ASN A 484 40.80 -18.10 -6.54
C ASN A 484 39.50 -18.31 -5.74
N PRO A 485 39.42 -19.34 -4.88
CA PRO A 485 38.22 -19.67 -4.09
C PRO A 485 37.79 -18.54 -3.16
N ILE A 486 38.75 -17.85 -2.53
CA ILE A 486 38.49 -16.73 -1.62
C ILE A 486 37.87 -15.54 -2.38
N LEU A 487 38.43 -15.18 -3.53
CA LEU A 487 37.89 -14.09 -4.35
C LEU A 487 36.48 -14.41 -4.85
N HIS A 488 36.22 -15.67 -5.19
CA HIS A 488 34.90 -16.17 -5.55
C HIS A 488 33.86 -15.90 -4.46
N ILE A 489 34.16 -16.23 -3.20
CA ILE A 489 33.25 -15.96 -2.08
C ILE A 489 33.08 -14.46 -1.85
N VAL A 490 34.17 -13.69 -1.88
CA VAL A 490 34.11 -12.23 -1.68
C VAL A 490 33.21 -11.56 -2.73
N PHE A 491 33.35 -11.92 -4.01
CA PHE A 491 32.48 -11.38 -5.05
C PHE A 491 31.03 -11.85 -4.91
N ALA A 492 30.79 -13.08 -4.44
CA ALA A 492 29.45 -13.56 -4.15
C ALA A 492 28.81 -12.85 -2.95
N MET A 493 29.60 -12.52 -1.92
CA MET A 493 29.15 -11.71 -0.78
C MET A 493 28.75 -10.31 -1.23
N ILE A 494 29.58 -9.66 -2.05
CA ILE A 494 29.29 -8.32 -2.59
C ILE A 494 28.04 -8.35 -3.46
N SER A 495 27.91 -9.34 -4.35
CA SER A 495 26.73 -9.43 -5.24
C SER A 495 25.44 -9.63 -4.45
N ARG A 496 25.44 -10.48 -3.41
CA ARG A 496 24.29 -10.67 -2.52
C ARG A 496 23.95 -9.42 -1.73
N ALA A 497 24.96 -8.81 -1.08
CA ALA A 497 24.80 -7.59 -0.29
C ALA A 497 24.22 -6.43 -1.13
N SER A 498 24.75 -6.26 -2.35
CA SER A 498 24.28 -5.22 -3.26
C SER A 498 22.88 -5.51 -3.81
N MET A 499 22.55 -6.76 -4.12
CA MET A 499 21.23 -7.10 -4.65
C MET A 499 20.12 -6.94 -3.60
N ILE A 500 20.35 -7.38 -2.35
CA ILE A 500 19.36 -7.16 -1.28
C ILE A 500 19.19 -5.67 -0.96
N ALA A 501 20.28 -4.89 -0.96
CA ALA A 501 20.21 -3.44 -0.77
C ALA A 501 19.42 -2.73 -1.89
N ALA A 502 19.57 -3.18 -3.14
CA ALA A 502 18.77 -2.69 -4.27
C ALA A 502 17.28 -3.08 -4.11
N PHE A 503 16.99 -4.27 -3.60
CA PHE A 503 15.64 -4.75 -3.29
C PHE A 503 14.93 -3.86 -2.27
N ASP A 504 15.54 -3.62 -1.12
CA ASP A 504 14.99 -2.76 -0.08
C ASP A 504 14.76 -1.33 -0.55
N THR A 505 15.72 -0.77 -1.31
CA THR A 505 15.57 0.57 -1.87
C THR A 505 14.40 0.65 -2.86
N THR A 506 14.18 -0.41 -3.64
CA THR A 506 13.05 -0.50 -4.59
C THR A 506 11.71 -0.51 -3.83
N TYR A 507 11.63 -1.26 -2.72
CA TYR A 507 10.45 -1.32 -1.85
C TYR A 507 10.15 0.02 -1.18
N ALA A 508 11.18 0.77 -0.79
CA ALA A 508 11.02 2.12 -0.23
C ALA A 508 10.60 3.15 -1.29
N TYR A 509 11.20 3.09 -2.48
CA TYR A 509 11.00 4.08 -3.55
C TYR A 509 9.63 3.98 -4.24
N THR A 510 9.12 2.76 -4.46
CA THR A 510 7.85 2.51 -5.17
C THR A 510 6.63 3.24 -4.56
N PRO A 511 6.35 3.14 -3.25
CA PRO A 511 5.21 3.83 -2.64
C PRO A 511 5.41 5.34 -2.50
N GLU A 512 6.65 5.85 -2.61
CA GLU A 512 6.95 7.28 -2.53
C GLU A 512 6.66 8.01 -3.85
N ILE A 513 6.82 7.35 -5.00
CA ILE A 513 6.49 7.96 -6.30
C ILE A 513 4.98 8.12 -6.50
N TYR A 514 4.22 7.08 -6.17
CA TYR A 514 2.81 7.05 -6.52
C TYR A 514 1.98 7.89 -5.54
N PRO A 515 1.05 8.74 -6.05
CA PRO A 515 0.13 9.48 -5.20
C PRO A 515 -0.77 8.53 -4.42
N THR A 516 -1.30 9.02 -3.30
CA THR A 516 -2.06 8.24 -2.31
C THR A 516 -3.18 7.40 -2.95
N GLU A 517 -3.82 7.92 -4.00
CA GLU A 517 -4.91 7.26 -4.73
C GLU A 517 -4.51 5.98 -5.49
N ILE A 518 -3.32 5.96 -6.10
CA ILE A 518 -2.88 4.83 -6.96
C ILE A 518 -1.71 4.06 -6.36
N ARG A 519 -1.24 4.46 -5.16
CA ARG A 519 -0.06 3.90 -4.50
C ARG A 519 -0.15 2.39 -4.24
N SER A 520 -1.26 1.93 -3.68
CA SER A 520 -1.47 0.50 -3.39
C SER A 520 -1.54 -0.31 -4.68
N THR A 521 -2.25 0.19 -5.69
CA THR A 521 -2.36 -0.44 -7.01
C THR A 521 -0.98 -0.53 -7.69
N GLY A 522 -0.20 0.55 -7.67
CA GLY A 522 1.14 0.59 -8.27
C GLY A 522 2.10 -0.41 -7.64
N LEU A 523 2.14 -0.47 -6.31
CA LEU A 523 2.93 -1.48 -5.59
C LEU A 523 2.44 -2.90 -5.87
N GLY A 524 1.12 -3.11 -5.94
CA GLY A 524 0.52 -4.40 -6.27
C GLY A 524 0.92 -4.95 -7.63
N PHE A 525 0.90 -4.12 -8.69
CA PHE A 525 1.36 -4.53 -10.03
C PHE A 525 2.86 -4.83 -10.07
N CYS A 526 3.67 -4.00 -9.41
CA CYS A 526 5.11 -4.25 -9.29
C CYS A 526 5.40 -5.58 -8.56
N SER A 527 4.67 -5.86 -7.48
CA SER A 527 4.75 -7.12 -6.77
C SER A 527 4.22 -8.30 -7.58
N GLY A 528 3.24 -8.12 -8.47
CA GLY A 528 2.79 -9.18 -9.38
C GLY A 528 3.90 -9.60 -10.34
N LEU A 529 4.60 -8.62 -10.93
CA LEU A 529 5.74 -8.86 -11.82
C LEU A 529 6.93 -9.52 -11.11
N SER A 530 7.16 -9.19 -9.84
CA SER A 530 8.20 -9.86 -9.05
C SER A 530 7.92 -11.36 -8.89
N ARG A 531 6.64 -11.76 -8.75
CA ARG A 531 6.27 -13.18 -8.72
C ARG A 531 6.51 -13.88 -10.05
N VAL A 532 6.22 -13.22 -11.18
CA VAL A 532 6.53 -13.76 -12.52
C VAL A 532 8.04 -13.96 -12.68
N ALA A 533 8.85 -12.99 -12.26
CA ALA A 533 10.31 -13.11 -12.24
C ALA A 533 10.77 -14.31 -11.38
N GLY A 534 10.17 -14.51 -10.21
CA GLY A 534 10.44 -15.66 -9.33
C GLY A 534 10.08 -17.03 -9.94
N ILE A 535 9.03 -17.09 -10.77
CA ILE A 535 8.67 -18.32 -11.52
C ILE A 535 9.71 -18.64 -12.59
N ILE A 536 10.25 -17.62 -13.28
CA ILE A 536 11.18 -17.78 -14.41
C ILE A 536 12.63 -17.98 -13.94
N SER A 537 13.02 -17.39 -12.80
CA SER A 537 14.39 -17.42 -12.29
C SER A 537 15.00 -18.84 -12.12
N PRO A 538 14.30 -19.84 -11.56
CA PRO A 538 14.82 -21.22 -11.43
C PRO A 538 15.17 -21.88 -12.77
N ILE A 539 14.48 -21.52 -13.85
CA ILE A 539 14.76 -22.04 -15.21
C ILE A 539 16.19 -21.67 -15.59
N PHE A 540 16.58 -20.41 -15.37
CA PHE A 540 17.93 -19.94 -15.64
C PHE A 540 18.93 -20.48 -14.61
N ALA A 541 18.54 -20.58 -13.34
CA ALA A 541 19.45 -21.02 -12.28
C ALA A 541 19.83 -22.51 -12.37
N PHE A 542 18.91 -23.40 -12.75
CA PHE A 542 19.17 -24.86 -12.74
C PHE A 542 19.37 -25.45 -14.14
N ILE A 543 18.56 -25.10 -15.14
CA ILE A 543 18.67 -25.71 -16.46
C ILE A 543 19.91 -25.18 -17.18
N LEU A 544 20.10 -23.86 -17.23
CA LEU A 544 21.25 -23.28 -17.94
C LEU A 544 22.58 -23.58 -17.23
N LEU A 545 22.55 -23.79 -15.92
CA LEU A 545 23.74 -24.20 -15.16
C LEU A 545 24.25 -25.59 -15.57
N ASP A 546 23.36 -26.53 -15.91
CA ASP A 546 23.77 -27.85 -16.39
C ASP A 546 24.49 -27.79 -17.75
N TYR A 547 24.20 -26.77 -18.58
CA TYR A 547 24.89 -26.59 -19.85
C TYR A 547 26.24 -25.89 -19.68
N ASN A 548 26.23 -24.73 -19.02
CA ASN A 548 27.44 -23.94 -18.77
C ASN A 548 27.19 -22.94 -17.63
N HIS A 549 28.01 -23.01 -16.58
CA HIS A 549 27.89 -22.17 -15.39
C HIS A 549 28.08 -20.67 -15.65
N TYR A 550 28.74 -20.29 -16.75
CA TYR A 550 28.94 -18.88 -17.10
C TYR A 550 27.69 -18.22 -17.72
N ILE A 551 26.80 -18.97 -18.36
CA ILE A 551 25.61 -18.41 -19.03
C ILE A 551 24.64 -17.73 -18.03
N PRO A 552 24.21 -18.37 -16.92
CA PRO A 552 23.33 -17.70 -15.96
C PRO A 552 24.02 -16.51 -15.28
N LEU A 553 25.32 -16.62 -14.95
CA LEU A 553 26.08 -15.52 -14.35
C LEU A 553 26.20 -14.32 -15.30
N ALA A 554 26.52 -14.54 -16.58
CA ALA A 554 26.57 -13.48 -17.59
C ALA A 554 25.21 -12.79 -17.75
N THR A 555 24.12 -13.58 -17.77
CA THR A 555 22.75 -13.07 -17.86
C THR A 555 22.43 -12.17 -16.67
N PHE A 556 22.69 -12.65 -15.45
CA PHE A 556 22.44 -11.87 -14.22
C PHE A 556 23.30 -10.61 -14.13
N SER A 557 24.55 -10.68 -14.56
CA SER A 557 25.46 -9.52 -14.63
C SER A 557 24.92 -8.46 -15.58
N ILE A 558 24.60 -8.82 -16.82
CA ILE A 558 24.13 -7.88 -17.86
C ILE A 558 22.81 -7.25 -17.41
N LEU A 559 21.85 -8.04 -16.93
CA LEU A 559 20.57 -7.53 -16.46
C LEU A 559 20.74 -6.56 -15.28
N SER A 560 21.64 -6.86 -14.33
CA SER A 560 21.92 -5.96 -13.20
C SER A 560 22.47 -4.61 -13.65
N ILE A 561 23.39 -4.60 -14.63
CA ILE A 561 23.92 -3.34 -15.19
C ILE A 561 22.82 -2.57 -15.92
N VAL A 562 22.00 -3.26 -16.73
CA VAL A 562 20.85 -2.65 -17.43
C VAL A 562 19.86 -2.06 -16.43
N ALA A 563 19.57 -2.74 -15.31
CA ALA A 563 18.73 -2.20 -14.24
C ALA A 563 19.36 -0.95 -13.59
N GLY A 564 20.67 -0.93 -13.37
CA GLY A 564 21.38 0.26 -12.88
C GLY A 564 21.21 1.45 -13.82
N ILE A 565 21.40 1.23 -15.12
CA ILE A 565 21.22 2.27 -16.15
C ILE A 565 19.75 2.73 -16.20
N ALA A 566 18.79 1.80 -16.18
CA ALA A 566 17.35 2.10 -16.17
C ALA A 566 16.95 2.90 -14.91
N CYS A 567 17.53 2.58 -13.75
CA CYS A 567 17.32 3.30 -12.50
C CYS A 567 17.84 4.74 -12.58
N TYR A 568 18.99 4.95 -13.21
CA TYR A 568 19.52 6.30 -13.44
C TYR A 568 18.59 7.17 -14.29
N PHE A 569 17.83 6.56 -15.21
CA PHE A 569 16.83 7.26 -16.04
C PHE A 569 15.48 7.50 -15.36
N LEU A 570 15.31 7.10 -14.09
CA LEU A 570 14.12 7.46 -13.33
C LEU A 570 14.00 8.99 -13.21
N PRO A 571 12.81 9.56 -13.47
CA PRO A 571 12.67 11.02 -13.55
C PRO A 571 12.74 11.73 -12.19
N PHE A 572 12.46 11.03 -11.08
CA PHE A 572 12.28 11.66 -9.77
C PHE A 572 13.22 11.08 -8.71
N GLU A 573 13.65 11.93 -7.77
CA GLU A 573 14.31 11.52 -6.53
C GLU A 573 13.30 11.75 -5.38
N THR A 574 13.12 10.75 -4.52
CA THR A 574 12.08 10.80 -3.47
C THR A 574 12.65 11.18 -2.10
N SER A 575 13.97 11.34 -1.97
CA SER A 575 14.63 11.62 -0.70
C SER A 575 14.12 12.89 -0.01
N GLY A 576 13.66 12.75 1.23
CA GLY A 576 13.22 13.88 2.07
C GLY A 576 11.83 14.43 1.77
N VAL A 577 11.11 13.87 0.79
CA VAL A 577 9.78 14.37 0.38
C VAL A 577 8.69 13.73 1.24
N SER A 578 7.89 14.55 1.94
CA SER A 578 6.72 14.06 2.68
C SER A 578 5.61 13.65 1.71
N MET A 579 4.89 12.58 2.06
CA MET A 579 3.78 11.99 1.30
C MET A 579 2.49 12.83 1.33
N THR A 580 2.57 14.13 1.10
CA THR A 580 1.42 15.04 1.04
C THR A 580 1.16 15.45 -0.41
N ASP A 581 -0.12 15.46 -0.80
CA ASP A 581 -0.56 15.79 -2.16
C ASP A 581 -0.10 17.19 -2.61
N SER A 582 0.13 18.11 -1.66
CA SER A 582 0.65 19.47 -1.89
C SER A 582 2.06 19.53 -2.51
N ASN A 583 2.89 18.51 -2.34
CA ASN A 583 4.25 18.50 -2.91
C ASN A 583 4.26 18.08 -4.39
N PHE A 584 3.21 17.39 -4.85
CA PHE A 584 3.05 17.04 -6.26
C PHE A 584 2.79 18.28 -7.14
N GLU A 585 2.21 19.34 -6.56
CA GLU A 585 2.07 20.66 -7.20
C GLU A 585 3.40 21.42 -7.28
N SER A 586 4.32 21.24 -6.31
CA SER A 586 5.68 21.81 -6.43
C SER A 586 6.53 21.10 -7.49
N PHE A 587 6.38 19.78 -7.66
CA PHE A 587 6.98 19.06 -8.79
C PHE A 587 6.43 19.51 -10.15
N GLU A 588 5.20 20.02 -10.18
CA GLU A 588 4.57 20.63 -11.36
C GLU A 588 5.20 21.98 -11.73
N LYS A 589 5.80 22.69 -10.77
CA LYS A 589 6.43 24.00 -11.01
C LYS A 589 7.91 23.92 -11.40
N GLU A 590 8.62 22.84 -11.06
CA GLU A 590 10.04 22.69 -11.38
C GLU A 590 10.33 22.19 -12.79
N ASN A 591 9.34 21.73 -13.56
CA ASN A 591 9.55 21.31 -14.94
C ASN A 591 8.41 21.69 -15.90
N PRO A 592 8.19 22.98 -16.19
CA PRO A 592 7.15 23.44 -17.10
C PRO A 592 7.42 23.13 -18.58
N ASN A 593 8.66 22.75 -18.95
CA ASN A 593 9.09 22.63 -20.36
C ASN A 593 9.13 21.18 -20.89
N GLY A 594 8.80 20.18 -20.06
CA GLY A 594 8.81 18.77 -20.50
C GLY A 594 7.66 18.41 -21.45
N ASP A 595 6.64 19.26 -21.55
CA ASP A 595 5.48 19.00 -22.40
C ASP A 595 5.69 19.43 -23.86
N ASP A 596 6.57 20.40 -24.13
CA ASP A 596 6.73 20.99 -25.47
C ASP A 596 7.76 20.26 -26.36
N GLU A 597 8.80 19.63 -25.80
CA GLU A 597 9.83 18.93 -26.59
C GLU A 597 9.40 17.52 -27.06
N GLU A 598 8.47 16.85 -26.37
CA GLU A 598 8.00 15.51 -26.77
C GLU A 598 7.03 15.55 -27.96
N ASP A 599 6.38 16.67 -28.24
CA ASP A 599 5.42 16.79 -29.35
C ASP A 599 6.09 16.99 -30.73
N GLU A 600 7.37 17.37 -30.78
CA GLU A 600 8.15 17.44 -32.04
C GLU A 600 8.80 16.11 -32.42
N LEU A 601 9.10 15.23 -31.47
CA LEU A 601 9.76 13.94 -31.73
C LEU A 601 8.80 12.83 -32.19
N PHE A 602 7.49 13.01 -32.02
CA PHE A 602 6.45 12.09 -32.52
C PHE A 602 5.70 12.61 -33.76
N LYS A 603 6.16 13.72 -34.35
CA LYS A 603 5.60 14.30 -35.59
C LYS A 603 6.51 14.24 -36.82
N ASN A 604 7.71 13.65 -36.72
CA ASN A 604 8.60 13.43 -37.86
C ASN A 604 8.88 11.96 -38.13
#